data_AF-S9VCP0-F1
#
_entry.id   AF-S9VCP0-F1
#
_cell.length_a   1.000
_cell.length_b   1.000
_cell.length_c   1.000
_cell.angle_alpha   90.00
_cell.angle_beta   90.00
_cell.angle_gamma   90.00
#
_symmetry.space_group_name_H-M   'P 1'
#
loop_
_entity.id
_entity.type
_entity.pdbx_description
1 polymer ?
#
loop_
_entity_poly.entity_id
_entity_poly.type
_entity_poly.pdbx_seq_one_letter_code
_entity_poly.pdbx_strand_id
1 'polypeptide(L)'
;MSVQPGGANSRRYNCIEQVWAYLDAAFARLDGLKVLLCDDSTRSILSVAYSQHQLLRHNIVLVDMLSNKDRYPLKHFACVILCRPTPSSLACVYQELAEGNFSSYALFFTNMLEPTLIQSLANADVVNLVAWVEEVYTDSVPVTEWVCVTLLRPTPLGASPTLPLNPITHAQWDASSFERMADSIISTM
;
A
#
# COMPACT_ATOMS: atom_id res chain seq x y z
N MET A 1 38.17 -21.95 -31.21
CA MET A 1 37.94 -20.76 -30.34
C MET A 1 36.66 -20.09 -30.81
N SER A 2 35.52 -20.61 -30.38
CA SER A 2 34.20 -20.03 -30.65
C SER A 2 33.87 -19.04 -29.54
N VAL A 3 33.84 -17.77 -29.90
CA VAL A 3 33.45 -16.66 -29.03
C VAL A 3 32.00 -16.87 -28.57
N GLN A 4 31.80 -17.03 -27.26
CA GLN A 4 30.47 -16.89 -26.67
C GLN A 4 30.05 -15.42 -26.77
N PRO A 5 28.86 -15.09 -27.28
CA PRO A 5 28.33 -13.76 -27.08
C PRO A 5 27.95 -13.64 -25.61
N GLY A 6 28.68 -12.80 -24.87
CA GLY A 6 28.28 -12.34 -23.55
C GLY A 6 26.93 -11.64 -23.66
N GLY A 7 25.85 -12.39 -23.40
CA GLY A 7 24.52 -11.83 -23.24
C GLY A 7 24.49 -11.04 -21.95
N ALA A 8 24.69 -9.73 -22.05
CA ALA A 8 24.31 -8.80 -21.00
C ALA A 8 22.81 -9.04 -20.71
N ASN A 9 22.50 -9.73 -19.61
CA ASN A 9 21.15 -9.85 -19.08
C ASN A 9 20.73 -8.43 -18.68
N SER A 10 20.19 -7.67 -19.64
CA SER A 10 19.34 -6.54 -19.34
C SER A 10 18.11 -7.13 -18.65
N ARG A 11 18.22 -7.29 -17.33
CA ARG A 11 17.16 -7.77 -16.46
C ARG A 11 16.05 -6.74 -16.59
N ARG A 12 15.09 -6.99 -17.48
CA ARG A 12 13.97 -6.09 -17.69
C ARG A 12 13.28 -5.93 -16.34
N TYR A 13 13.09 -4.68 -15.92
CA TYR A 13 12.38 -4.40 -14.68
C TYR A 13 10.93 -4.80 -14.88
N ASN A 14 10.50 -5.82 -14.15
CA ASN A 14 9.11 -6.25 -14.12
C ASN A 14 8.45 -5.60 -12.90
N CYS A 15 7.55 -4.65 -13.14
CA CYS A 15 6.86 -3.91 -12.08
C CYS A 15 6.06 -4.85 -11.16
N ILE A 16 5.50 -5.94 -11.71
CA ILE A 16 4.75 -6.93 -10.93
C ILE A 16 5.68 -7.69 -10.00
N GLU A 17 6.83 -8.14 -10.50
CA GLU A 17 7.83 -8.85 -9.67
C GLU A 17 8.41 -7.95 -8.58
N GLN A 18 8.60 -6.66 -8.86
CA GLN A 18 9.04 -5.68 -7.85
C GLN A 18 8.01 -5.56 -6.73
N VAL A 19 6.74 -5.36 -7.07
CA VAL A 19 5.65 -5.28 -6.08
C VAL A 19 5.53 -6.59 -5.28
N TRP A 20 5.66 -7.75 -5.94
CA TRP A 20 5.70 -9.05 -5.25
C TRP A 20 6.88 -9.16 -4.30
N ALA A 21 8.09 -8.79 -4.70
CA ALA A 21 9.26 -8.86 -3.83
C ALA A 21 9.08 -8.01 -2.56
N TYR A 22 8.51 -6.81 -2.70
CA TYR A 22 8.20 -5.93 -1.58
C TYR A 22 7.13 -6.50 -0.65
N LEU A 23 6.02 -6.97 -1.20
CA LEU A 23 4.91 -7.51 -0.41
C LEU A 23 5.24 -8.87 0.20
N ASP A 24 5.97 -9.74 -0.50
CA ASP A 24 6.46 -11.02 0.03
C ASP A 24 7.43 -10.79 1.19
N ALA A 25 8.33 -9.80 1.07
CA ALA A 25 9.23 -9.43 2.16
C ALA A 25 8.45 -8.90 3.37
N ALA A 26 7.45 -8.05 3.15
CA ALA A 26 6.56 -7.55 4.20
C ALA A 26 5.78 -8.67 4.89
N PHE A 27 5.19 -9.59 4.12
CA PHE A 27 4.45 -10.72 4.66
C PHE A 27 5.35 -11.71 5.39
N ALA A 28 6.61 -11.89 4.96
CA ALA A 28 7.56 -12.77 5.64
C ALA A 28 8.02 -12.27 7.02
N ARG A 29 7.80 -10.98 7.36
CA ARG A 29 8.18 -10.42 8.68
C ARG A 29 7.39 -10.99 9.85
N LEU A 30 6.18 -11.48 9.58
CA LEU A 30 5.28 -12.01 10.60
C LEU A 30 5.15 -13.52 10.44
N ASP A 31 5.02 -14.21 11.57
CA ASP A 31 4.72 -15.64 11.60
C ASP A 31 3.28 -15.89 12.02
N GLY A 32 2.73 -17.04 11.61
CA GLY A 32 1.36 -17.44 11.96
C GLY A 32 0.28 -16.94 11.00
N LEU A 33 -0.98 -17.07 11.44
CA LEU A 33 -2.15 -16.67 10.67
C LEU A 33 -2.34 -15.16 10.73
N LYS A 34 -2.54 -14.56 9.56
CA LYS A 34 -2.58 -13.12 9.38
C LYS A 34 -3.92 -12.66 8.82
N VAL A 35 -4.31 -11.47 9.25
CA VAL A 35 -5.38 -10.69 8.66
C VAL A 35 -4.75 -9.47 8.01
N LEU A 36 -5.12 -9.18 6.76
CA LEU A 36 -4.63 -8.04 6.01
C LEU A 36 -5.70 -6.95 5.98
N LEU A 37 -5.35 -5.77 6.49
CA LEU A 37 -6.17 -4.58 6.42
C LEU A 37 -5.62 -3.65 5.34
N CYS A 38 -6.47 -3.32 4.38
CA CYS A 38 -6.12 -2.47 3.25
C CYS A 38 -6.95 -1.17 3.27
N ASP A 39 -6.35 -0.13 2.73
CA ASP A 39 -7.03 1.10 2.31
C ASP A 39 -7.64 0.92 0.91
N ASP A 40 -8.48 1.84 0.45
CA ASP A 40 -9.08 1.78 -0.89
C ASP A 40 -8.01 1.77 -2.00
N SER A 41 -6.94 2.54 -1.79
CA SER A 41 -5.80 2.62 -2.71
C SER A 41 -5.01 1.31 -2.75
N THR A 42 -4.63 0.78 -1.59
CA THR A 42 -3.81 -0.43 -1.47
C THR A 42 -4.58 -1.69 -1.84
N ARG A 43 -5.91 -1.71 -1.61
CA ARG A 43 -6.80 -2.76 -2.09
C ARG A 43 -6.76 -2.88 -3.61
N SER A 44 -6.76 -1.75 -4.32
CA SER A 44 -6.72 -1.74 -5.78
C SER A 44 -5.40 -2.36 -6.28
N ILE A 45 -4.28 -2.00 -5.68
CA ILE A 45 -2.95 -2.56 -5.98
C ILE A 45 -2.95 -4.08 -5.71
N LEU A 46 -3.40 -4.49 -4.53
CA LEU A 46 -3.41 -5.88 -4.12
C LEU A 46 -4.32 -6.74 -5.00
N SER A 47 -5.44 -6.20 -5.45
CA SER A 47 -6.38 -6.93 -6.32
C SER A 47 -5.79 -7.29 -7.69
N VAL A 48 -4.84 -6.51 -8.19
CA VAL A 48 -4.17 -6.76 -9.47
C VAL A 48 -2.91 -7.60 -9.27
N ALA A 49 -2.16 -7.33 -8.19
CA ALA A 49 -0.91 -8.02 -7.91
C ALA A 49 -1.11 -9.45 -7.40
N TYR A 50 -2.06 -9.70 -6.50
CA TYR A 50 -2.21 -11.01 -5.83
C TYR A 50 -3.57 -11.66 -6.08
N SER A 51 -3.54 -12.96 -6.31
CA SER A 51 -4.71 -13.82 -6.19
C SER A 51 -4.98 -14.22 -4.72
N GLN A 52 -6.23 -14.54 -4.41
CA GLN A 52 -6.61 -15.05 -3.08
C GLN A 52 -5.81 -16.29 -2.69
N HIS A 53 -5.50 -17.17 -3.65
CA HIS A 53 -4.70 -18.38 -3.41
C HIS A 53 -3.26 -18.05 -3.02
N GLN A 54 -2.65 -17.04 -3.64
CA GLN A 54 -1.30 -16.59 -3.27
C GLN A 54 -1.29 -16.00 -1.86
N LEU A 55 -2.27 -15.18 -1.48
CA LEU A 55 -2.36 -14.64 -0.12
C LEU A 55 -2.47 -15.74 0.94
N LEU A 56 -3.28 -16.77 0.68
CA LEU A 56 -3.40 -17.92 1.58
C LEU A 56 -2.08 -18.67 1.76
N ARG A 57 -1.21 -18.72 0.74
CA ARG A 57 0.15 -19.31 0.87
C ARG A 57 1.04 -18.53 1.84
N HIS A 58 0.82 -17.23 1.99
CA HIS A 58 1.50 -16.39 2.98
C HIS A 58 0.81 -16.39 4.36
N ASN A 59 -0.13 -17.32 4.58
CA ASN A 59 -0.97 -17.44 5.77
C ASN A 59 -1.91 -16.26 6.01
N ILE A 60 -2.25 -15.50 4.96
CA ILE A 60 -3.23 -14.41 5.03
C ILE A 60 -4.62 -15.01 4.76
N VAL A 61 -5.44 -15.09 5.81
CA VAL A 61 -6.75 -15.75 5.74
C VAL A 61 -7.85 -14.78 5.32
N LEU A 62 -7.77 -13.54 5.79
CA LEU A 62 -8.79 -12.52 5.59
C LEU A 62 -8.17 -11.23 5.07
N VAL A 63 -8.82 -10.63 4.08
CA VAL A 63 -8.52 -9.27 3.59
C VAL A 63 -9.74 -8.41 3.88
N ASP A 64 -9.56 -7.36 4.66
CA ASP A 64 -10.64 -6.42 5.02
C ASP A 64 -10.20 -4.96 4.77
N MET A 65 -11.18 -4.06 4.79
CA MET A 65 -10.97 -2.62 4.61
C MET A 65 -10.77 -1.93 5.95
N LEU A 66 -9.81 -1.00 5.99
CA LEU A 66 -9.54 -0.18 7.16
C LEU A 66 -10.73 0.73 7.54
N SER A 67 -11.59 1.06 6.58
CA SER A 67 -12.82 1.85 6.78
C SER A 67 -13.91 1.09 7.57
N ASN A 68 -13.92 -0.24 7.51
CA ASN A 68 -14.92 -1.06 8.18
C ASN A 68 -14.69 -1.08 9.69
N LYS A 69 -15.62 -0.55 10.49
CA LYS A 69 -15.50 -0.45 11.96
C LYS A 69 -16.17 -1.61 12.70
N ASP A 70 -17.10 -2.33 12.06
CA ASP A 70 -17.86 -3.41 12.69
C ASP A 70 -17.11 -4.74 12.55
N ARG A 71 -15.89 -4.80 13.11
CA ARG A 71 -15.05 -6.01 13.03
C ARG A 71 -15.17 -6.86 14.27
N TYR A 72 -15.13 -8.17 14.07
CA TYR A 72 -15.05 -9.12 15.16
C TYR A 72 -13.60 -9.16 15.69
N PRO A 73 -13.37 -9.10 17.02
CA PRO A 73 -12.03 -9.13 17.58
C PRO A 73 -11.38 -10.50 17.35
N LEU A 74 -10.26 -10.51 16.63
CA LEU A 74 -9.51 -11.70 16.24
C LEU A 74 -8.18 -11.77 16.99
N LYS A 75 -8.26 -11.93 18.32
CA LYS A 75 -7.11 -11.87 19.26
C LYS A 75 -6.01 -12.92 19.07
N HIS A 76 -6.21 -13.93 18.21
CA HIS A 76 -5.21 -14.95 17.90
C HIS A 76 -4.51 -14.72 16.55
N PHE A 77 -4.96 -13.72 15.79
CA PHE A 77 -4.41 -13.42 14.48
C PHE A 77 -3.51 -12.20 14.55
N ALA A 78 -2.40 -12.27 13.83
CA ALA A 78 -1.55 -11.11 13.57
C ALA A 78 -2.22 -10.24 12.50
N CYS A 79 -2.16 -8.93 12.67
CA CYS A 79 -2.71 -7.98 11.73
C CYS A 79 -1.59 -7.32 10.91
N VAL A 80 -1.73 -7.35 9.60
CA VAL A 80 -0.90 -6.62 8.65
C VAL A 80 -1.72 -5.44 8.15
N ILE A 81 -1.28 -4.21 8.37
CA ILE A 81 -1.93 -3.01 7.84
C ILE A 81 -1.10 -2.50 6.69
N LEU A 82 -1.66 -2.52 5.48
CA LEU A 82 -1.06 -1.93 4.29
C LEU A 82 -1.86 -0.69 3.90
N CYS A 83 -1.31 0.50 4.14
CA CYS A 83 -2.00 1.75 3.88
C CYS A 83 -1.08 2.84 3.33
N ARG A 84 -1.66 3.82 2.66
CA ARG A 84 -0.95 5.04 2.28
C ARG A 84 -0.93 6.00 3.48
N PRO A 85 0.15 6.78 3.71
CA PRO A 85 0.21 7.78 4.78
C PRO A 85 -0.66 9.00 4.47
N THR A 86 -1.96 8.78 4.26
CA THR A 86 -2.96 9.85 4.13
C THR A 86 -3.59 10.12 5.50
N PRO A 87 -4.01 11.36 5.79
CA PRO A 87 -4.60 11.70 7.09
C PRO A 87 -5.87 10.89 7.39
N SER A 88 -6.65 10.53 6.36
CA SER A 88 -7.85 9.68 6.50
C SER A 88 -7.49 8.25 6.90
N SER A 89 -6.52 7.63 6.21
CA SER A 89 -6.13 6.25 6.54
C SER A 89 -5.44 6.18 7.89
N LEU A 90 -4.58 7.15 8.22
CA LEU A 90 -3.91 7.23 9.52
C LEU A 90 -4.90 7.39 10.68
N ALA A 91 -5.96 8.20 10.53
CA ALA A 91 -7.01 8.31 11.54
C ALA A 91 -7.67 6.95 11.84
N CYS A 92 -7.91 6.14 10.81
CA CYS A 92 -8.42 4.78 11.00
C CYS A 92 -7.40 3.86 11.67
N VAL A 93 -6.11 3.97 11.35
CA VAL A 93 -5.04 3.21 12.03
C VAL A 93 -4.98 3.57 13.52
N TYR A 94 -5.03 4.86 13.88
CA TYR A 94 -5.02 5.28 15.28
C TYR A 94 -6.21 4.71 16.07
N GLN A 95 -7.39 4.69 15.45
CA GLN A 95 -8.56 4.10 16.08
C GLN A 95 -8.38 2.59 16.29
N GLU A 96 -7.86 1.88 15.29
CA GLU A 96 -7.62 0.43 15.37
C GLU A 96 -6.59 0.07 16.45
N LEU A 97 -5.50 0.84 16.56
CA LEU A 97 -4.47 0.64 17.59
C LEU A 97 -5.01 0.91 19.00
N ALA A 98 -5.93 1.87 19.15
CA ALA A 98 -6.57 2.17 20.43
C ALA A 98 -7.55 1.07 20.87
N GLU A 99 -8.23 0.41 19.93
CA GLU A 99 -9.17 -0.68 20.22
C GLU A 99 -8.45 -2.02 20.49
N GLY A 100 -7.33 -2.28 19.82
CA GLY A 100 -6.48 -3.45 20.09
C GLY A 100 -7.19 -4.78 19.80
N ASN A 101 -7.81 -4.91 18.63
CA ASN A 101 -8.62 -6.06 18.24
C ASN A 101 -7.81 -7.33 17.87
N PHE A 102 -6.50 -7.19 17.64
CA PHE A 102 -5.62 -8.26 17.16
C PHE A 102 -4.50 -8.60 18.15
N SER A 103 -3.78 -9.72 17.92
CA SER A 103 -2.67 -10.12 18.81
C SER A 103 -1.42 -9.25 18.66
N SER A 104 -1.17 -8.78 17.45
CA SER A 104 0.01 -8.00 17.07
C SER A 104 -0.29 -7.26 15.77
N TYR A 105 0.38 -6.12 15.56
CA TYR A 105 0.24 -5.30 14.36
C TYR A 105 1.60 -5.13 13.66
N ALA A 106 1.62 -5.32 12.34
CA ALA A 106 2.68 -4.82 11.48
C ALA A 106 2.11 -3.75 10.54
N LEU A 107 2.72 -2.57 10.57
CA LEU A 107 2.33 -1.43 9.77
C LEU A 107 3.26 -1.32 8.56
N PHE A 108 2.69 -1.39 7.38
CA PHE A 108 3.39 -1.19 6.11
C PHE A 108 2.80 0.02 5.41
N PHE A 109 3.65 0.99 5.12
CA PHE A 109 3.23 2.24 4.48
C PHE A 109 3.71 2.33 3.05
N THR A 110 2.85 2.75 2.13
CA THR A 110 3.20 2.76 0.70
C THR A 110 4.14 3.87 0.26
N ASN A 111 4.33 4.90 1.10
CA ASN A 111 5.17 6.06 0.84
C ASN A 111 5.93 6.46 2.11
N MET A 112 6.85 7.43 1.99
CA MET A 112 7.67 7.96 3.07
C MET A 112 6.84 8.47 4.24
N LEU A 113 7.28 8.16 5.46
CA LEU A 113 6.67 8.66 6.69
C LEU A 113 7.45 9.82 7.27
N GLU A 114 6.73 10.88 7.62
CA GLU A 114 7.31 11.97 8.39
C GLU A 114 7.54 11.53 9.85
N PRO A 115 8.65 11.93 10.50
CA PRO A 115 8.92 11.59 11.90
C PRO A 115 7.81 12.00 12.87
N THR A 116 7.09 13.08 12.57
CA THR A 116 5.94 13.56 13.35
C THR A 116 4.81 12.53 13.36
N LEU A 117 4.55 11.87 12.23
CA LEU A 117 3.53 10.81 12.11
C LEU A 117 3.90 9.55 12.89
N ILE A 118 5.20 9.21 12.90
CA ILE A 118 5.72 8.09 13.70
C ILE A 118 5.49 8.36 15.19
N GLN A 119 5.74 9.59 15.65
CA GLN A 119 5.48 9.98 17.04
C GLN A 119 3.99 9.89 17.39
N SER A 120 3.09 10.30 16.50
CA SER A 120 1.65 10.14 16.73
C SER A 120 1.21 8.68 16.74
N LEU A 121 1.79 7.81 15.90
CA LEU A 121 1.56 6.37 15.94
C LEU A 121 1.99 5.77 17.28
N ALA A 122 3.18 6.13 17.76
CA ALA A 122 3.68 5.69 19.05
C ALA A 122 2.79 6.14 20.22
N ASN A 123 2.22 7.35 20.14
CA ASN A 123 1.28 7.83 21.16
C ASN A 123 -0.09 7.11 21.11
N ALA A 124 -0.50 6.62 19.94
CA ALA A 124 -1.75 5.90 19.76
C ALA A 124 -1.65 4.42 20.19
N ASP A 125 -0.46 3.82 20.18
CA ASP A 125 -0.23 2.44 20.61
C ASP A 125 -0.18 2.31 22.14
N VAL A 126 -1.36 2.40 22.78
CA VAL A 126 -1.50 2.27 24.24
C VAL A 126 -1.24 0.84 24.72
N VAL A 127 -1.53 -0.15 23.86
CA VAL A 127 -1.47 -1.58 24.22
C VAL A 127 -0.10 -2.19 23.88
N ASN A 128 0.77 -1.46 23.18
CA ASN A 128 2.11 -1.90 22.74
C ASN A 128 2.06 -3.17 21.89
N LEU A 129 1.12 -3.22 20.94
CA LEU A 129 0.92 -4.39 20.07
C LEU A 129 1.63 -4.26 18.72
N VAL A 130 2.20 -3.09 18.40
CA VAL A 130 2.94 -2.87 17.15
C VAL A 130 4.30 -3.56 17.22
N ALA A 131 4.51 -4.54 16.35
CA ALA A 131 5.76 -5.30 16.26
C ALA A 131 6.72 -4.72 15.20
N TRP A 132 6.18 -4.23 14.08
CA TRP A 132 6.96 -3.75 12.95
C TRP A 132 6.31 -2.53 12.30
N VAL A 133 7.15 -1.56 11.93
CA VAL A 133 6.77 -0.42 11.10
C VAL A 133 7.79 -0.30 9.98
N GLU A 134 7.38 -0.47 8.74
CA GLU A 134 8.28 -0.47 7.58
C GLU A 134 7.63 0.30 6.40
N GLU A 135 8.48 0.98 5.63
CA GLU A 135 8.06 1.68 4.41
C GLU A 135 8.26 0.75 3.22
N VAL A 136 7.20 0.59 2.44
CA VAL A 136 7.14 -0.30 1.29
C VAL A 136 6.71 0.53 0.09
N TYR A 137 7.67 1.01 -0.69
CA TYR A 137 7.44 1.90 -1.83
C TYR A 137 6.64 1.22 -2.96
N THR A 138 5.32 1.16 -2.79
CA THR A 138 4.36 0.47 -3.67
C THR A 138 3.06 1.27 -3.82
N ASP A 139 3.14 2.53 -4.27
CA ASP A 139 1.99 3.42 -4.52
C ASP A 139 1.58 3.49 -6.01
N SER A 140 1.94 2.48 -6.80
CA SER A 140 1.51 2.33 -8.20
C SER A 140 0.84 0.98 -8.43
N VAL A 141 -0.21 0.95 -9.26
CA VAL A 141 -0.93 -0.28 -9.59
C VAL A 141 -0.26 -0.92 -10.80
N PRO A 142 0.41 -2.08 -10.66
CA PRO A 142 1.03 -2.74 -11.79
C PRO A 142 -0.06 -3.42 -12.63
N VAL A 143 -0.24 -3.03 -13.89
CA VAL A 143 -1.23 -3.64 -14.80
C VAL A 143 -0.60 -4.71 -15.67
N THR A 144 0.62 -4.44 -16.14
CA THR A 144 1.44 -5.39 -16.90
C THR A 144 2.88 -5.30 -16.41
N GLU A 145 3.76 -6.14 -16.96
CA GLU A 145 5.18 -6.21 -16.57
C GLU A 145 5.91 -4.85 -16.68
N TRP A 146 5.46 -3.95 -17.56
CA TRP A 146 6.08 -2.65 -17.83
C TRP A 146 5.12 -1.45 -17.73
N VAL A 147 3.85 -1.67 -17.41
CA VAL A 147 2.87 -0.58 -17.24
C VAL A 147 2.34 -0.57 -15.82
N CYS A 148 2.60 0.53 -15.13
CA CYS A 148 1.97 0.89 -13.86
C CYS A 148 1.01 2.06 -14.06
N VAL A 149 -0.09 2.08 -13.30
CA VAL A 149 -1.10 3.14 -13.34
C VAL A 149 -1.26 3.73 -11.95
N THR A 150 -1.28 5.05 -11.88
CA THR A 150 -1.54 5.80 -10.64
C THR A 150 -2.95 6.33 -10.65
N LEU A 151 -3.73 6.00 -9.62
CA LEU A 151 -5.09 6.51 -9.46
C LEU A 151 -5.04 7.86 -8.75
N LEU A 152 -5.14 8.94 -9.52
CA LEU A 152 -5.09 10.32 -9.01
C LEU A 152 -6.34 10.68 -8.19
N ARG A 153 -7.51 10.21 -8.61
CA ARG A 153 -8.78 10.39 -7.90
C ARG A 153 -9.65 9.16 -8.13
N PRO A 154 -10.24 8.56 -7.08
CA PRO A 154 -11.39 7.69 -7.28
C PRO A 154 -12.54 8.57 -7.72
N THR A 155 -12.73 8.71 -9.03
CA THR A 155 -13.85 9.47 -9.58
C THR A 155 -15.13 8.72 -9.22
N PRO A 156 -16.09 9.32 -8.50
CA PRO A 156 -17.38 8.68 -8.32
C PRO A 156 -18.01 8.51 -9.71
N LEU A 157 -18.51 7.30 -10.00
CA LEU A 157 -19.23 6.94 -11.22
C LEU A 157 -20.44 7.88 -11.40
N GLY A 158 -20.25 9.04 -12.03
CA GLY A 158 -21.30 10.06 -12.20
C GLY A 158 -20.82 11.51 -12.22
N ALA A 159 -19.61 11.81 -11.73
CA ALA A 159 -19.03 13.13 -11.89
C ALA A 159 -18.36 13.26 -13.27
N SER A 160 -18.79 14.24 -14.08
CA SER A 160 -18.07 14.62 -15.30
C SER A 160 -16.59 14.86 -14.97
N PRO A 161 -15.62 14.38 -15.78
CA PRO A 161 -14.22 14.69 -15.57
C PRO A 161 -14.01 16.19 -15.85
N THR A 162 -14.26 17.02 -14.84
CA THR A 162 -13.94 18.44 -14.91
C THR A 162 -12.43 18.55 -14.79
N LEU A 163 -11.71 18.52 -15.91
CA LEU A 163 -10.48 19.28 -16.00
C LEU A 163 -10.87 20.72 -15.62
N PRO A 164 -10.22 21.36 -14.63
CA PRO A 164 -10.40 22.79 -14.41
C PRO A 164 -9.78 23.50 -15.63
N LEU A 165 -10.57 23.59 -16.71
CA LEU A 165 -10.29 24.40 -17.88
C LEU A 165 -10.50 25.85 -17.44
N ASN A 166 -9.44 26.45 -16.92
CA ASN A 166 -9.37 27.90 -16.85
C ASN A 166 -9.02 28.39 -18.27
N PRO A 167 -9.90 29.14 -18.96
CA PRO A 167 -9.74 29.43 -20.39
C PRO A 167 -8.57 30.37 -20.75
N ILE A 168 -7.77 30.82 -19.78
CA ILE A 168 -6.73 31.86 -19.96
C ILE A 168 -5.38 31.47 -19.32
N THR A 169 -5.34 30.52 -18.39
CA THR A 169 -4.08 30.00 -17.83
C THR A 169 -3.82 28.61 -18.41
N HIS A 170 -2.58 28.34 -18.83
CA HIS A 170 -2.14 26.99 -19.23
C HIS A 170 -2.67 25.92 -18.25
N ALA A 171 -2.84 24.68 -18.73
CA ALA A 171 -3.18 23.52 -17.92
C ALA A 171 -2.30 23.45 -16.65
N GLN A 172 -2.81 24.00 -15.55
CA GLN A 172 -2.15 23.98 -14.26
C GLN A 172 -2.50 22.65 -13.61
N TRP A 173 -1.46 21.92 -13.21
CA TRP A 173 -1.66 20.71 -12.43
C TRP A 173 -2.34 21.08 -11.11
N ASP A 174 -3.36 20.32 -10.75
CA ASP A 174 -3.88 20.35 -9.39
C ASP A 174 -2.79 19.86 -8.43
N ALA A 175 -2.56 20.60 -7.34
CA ALA A 175 -1.48 20.31 -6.40
C ALA A 175 -1.57 18.87 -5.84
N SER A 176 -2.77 18.43 -5.47
CA SER A 176 -2.97 17.08 -4.92
C SER A 176 -2.71 15.98 -5.95
N SER A 177 -3.06 16.24 -7.21
CA SER A 177 -2.83 15.31 -8.32
C SER A 177 -1.35 15.25 -8.70
N PHE A 178 -0.64 16.39 -8.63
CA PHE A 178 0.79 16.47 -8.87
C PHE A 178 1.59 15.73 -7.79
N GLU A 179 1.28 15.99 -6.51
CA GLU A 179 1.91 15.27 -5.38
C GLU A 179 1.68 13.76 -5.50
N ARG A 180 0.44 13.34 -5.83
CA ARG A 180 0.15 11.92 -6.04
C ARG A 180 0.98 11.29 -7.15
N MET A 181 1.18 12.03 -8.25
CA MET A 181 2.03 11.57 -9.35
C MET A 181 3.50 11.48 -8.91
N ALA A 182 4.01 12.48 -8.20
CA ALA A 182 5.37 12.50 -7.70
C ALA A 182 5.65 11.31 -6.76
N ASP A 183 4.77 11.06 -5.80
CA ASP A 183 4.85 9.90 -4.89
C ASP A 183 4.91 8.57 -5.65
N SER A 184 4.05 8.42 -6.67
CA SER A 184 3.98 7.19 -7.45
C SER A 184 5.22 6.97 -8.31
N ILE A 185 5.80 8.04 -8.85
CA ILE A 185 7.08 7.99 -9.57
C ILE A 185 8.21 7.60 -8.62
N ILE A 186 8.29 8.23 -7.44
CA ILE A 186 9.29 7.89 -6.41
C ILE A 186 9.17 6.43 -6.01
N SER A 187 7.93 5.94 -5.88
CA SER A 187 7.68 4.54 -5.52
C SER A 187 8.10 3.53 -6.60
N THR A 188 8.15 3.95 -7.87
CA THR A 188 8.41 3.05 -9.00
C THR A 188 9.89 3.05 -9.43
N MET A 189 10.66 4.06 -9.02
CA MET A 189 12.10 4.20 -9.29
C MET A 189 12.94 3.26 -8.42
#